data_AF-A0A355Q8G8-F1
#
_entry.id   AF-A0A355Q8G8-F1
#
_cell.length_a   1.000
_cell.length_b   1.000
_cell.length_c   1.000
_cell.angle_alpha   90.00
_cell.angle_beta   90.00
_cell.angle_gamma   90.00
#
_symmetry.space_group_name_H-M   'P 1'
#
loop_
_entity.id
_entity.type
_entity.pdbx_description
1 polymer ?
#
loop_
_entity_poly.entity_id
_entity_poly.type
_entity_poly.pdbx_seq_one_letter_code
_entity_poly.pdbx_strand_id
1 'polypeptide(L)'
;MLSFHFCQLQTGSTFITHVFIETEHIEFSSRTLKLYEGETGSGKPHQVERCEKYSVAIRSFYHGHKGFYLIKGETLDNPSPI
;
A
#
# COMPACT_ATOMS: atom_id res chain seq x y z
N MET A 1 1.22 15.81 4.67
CA MET A 1 1.74 15.04 3.52
C MET A 1 2.52 13.86 4.09
N LEU A 2 2.11 12.63 3.76
CA LEU A 2 2.74 11.41 4.26
C LEU A 2 3.73 10.87 3.23
N SER A 3 4.95 10.52 3.66
CA SER A 3 6.05 10.04 2.80
C SER A 3 6.37 8.55 3.03
N PHE A 4 7.06 7.95 2.05
CA PHE A 4 7.46 6.53 2.03
C PHE A 4 8.93 6.34 1.61
N HIS A 5 9.83 6.23 2.56
CA HIS A 5 11.22 5.83 2.42
C HIS A 5 11.33 4.30 2.36
N PHE A 6 11.58 3.84 1.14
CA PHE A 6 12.20 2.56 0.82
C PHE A 6 11.56 1.33 1.45
N CYS A 7 10.68 0.68 0.67
CA CYS A 7 10.27 -0.72 0.79
C CYS A 7 10.81 -1.46 2.02
N GLN A 8 10.25 -1.14 3.18
CA GLN A 8 10.82 -1.61 4.44
C GLN A 8 10.70 -3.13 4.48
N LEU A 9 11.79 -3.81 4.81
CA LEU A 9 11.79 -5.26 4.90
C LEU A 9 10.90 -5.67 6.07
N GLN A 10 9.75 -6.26 5.78
CA GLN A 10 8.85 -6.78 6.80
C GLN A 10 8.95 -8.30 6.81
N THR A 11 9.62 -8.86 7.82
CA THR A 11 9.85 -10.29 7.97
C THR A 11 8.78 -11.02 8.79
N GLY A 12 7.83 -10.28 9.35
CA GLY A 12 6.66 -10.83 10.06
C GLY A 12 5.96 -9.74 10.86
N SER A 13 4.64 -9.77 10.89
CA SER A 13 3.85 -8.96 11.82
C SER A 13 2.71 -9.80 12.35
N THR A 14 2.41 -9.67 13.64
CA THR A 14 1.25 -10.33 14.27
C THR A 14 -0.06 -9.71 13.77
N PHE A 15 -0.04 -8.41 13.42
CA PHE A 15 -1.19 -7.66 12.92
C PHE A 15 -0.80 -6.87 11.68
N ILE A 16 -1.74 -6.70 10.76
CA ILE A 16 -1.56 -5.84 9.59
C ILE A 16 -2.65 -4.80 9.60
N THR A 17 -2.25 -3.54 9.68
CA THR A 17 -3.16 -2.39 9.62
C THR A 17 -3.24 -1.90 8.18
N HIS A 18 -4.45 -1.79 7.66
CA HIS A 18 -4.69 -1.09 6.41
C HIS A 18 -5.40 0.23 6.68
N VAL A 19 -4.93 1.31 6.06
CA VAL A 19 -5.42 2.67 6.26
C VAL A 19 -5.91 3.21 4.93
N PHE A 20 -7.11 3.80 4.92
CA PHE A 20 -7.58 4.59 3.78
C PHE A 20 -6.96 5.97 3.84
N ILE A 21 -6.25 6.35 2.78
CA ILE A 21 -5.59 7.65 2.67
C ILE A 21 -5.96 8.27 1.33
N GLU A 22 -6.45 9.52 1.36
CA GLU A 22 -6.76 10.27 0.16
C GLU A 22 -5.52 10.49 -0.70
N THR A 23 -5.67 10.37 -2.02
CA THR A 23 -4.52 10.34 -2.94
C THR A 23 -3.75 11.67 -2.97
N GLU A 24 -4.38 12.77 -2.60
CA GLU A 24 -3.75 14.10 -2.48
C GLU A 24 -2.89 14.28 -1.22
N HIS A 25 -3.00 13.39 -0.24
CA HIS A 25 -2.30 13.50 1.04
C HIS A 25 -1.08 12.57 1.16
N ILE A 26 -0.75 11.84 0.09
CA ILE A 26 0.26 10.80 0.07
C ILE A 26 1.24 10.98 -1.08
N GLU A 27 2.53 10.91 -0.76
CA GLU A 27 3.61 10.92 -1.75
C GLU A 27 4.40 9.62 -1.71
N PHE A 28 4.65 9.04 -2.88
CA PHE A 28 5.46 7.84 -3.02
C PHE A 28 6.87 8.22 -3.47
N SER A 29 7.86 8.15 -2.57
CA SER A 29 9.27 8.45 -2.87
C SER A 29 10.05 7.29 -3.48
N SER A 30 9.40 6.16 -3.80
CA SER A 30 10.05 4.93 -4.30
C SER A 30 9.92 4.75 -5.82
N ARG A 31 10.97 4.21 -6.46
CA ARG A 31 11.12 4.16 -7.93
C ARG A 31 10.66 2.89 -8.65
N THR A 32 10.21 1.82 -8.00
CA THR A 32 9.53 0.71 -8.71
C THR A 32 8.54 -0.04 -7.84
N LEU A 33 7.26 0.33 -7.95
CA LEU A 33 6.14 -0.49 -7.54
C LEU A 33 5.69 -1.32 -8.74
N LYS A 34 5.41 -2.60 -8.52
CA LYS A 34 4.85 -3.50 -9.53
C LYS A 34 3.42 -3.84 -9.16
N LEU A 35 2.53 -3.72 -10.14
CA LEU A 35 1.12 -4.08 -10.00
C LEU A 35 0.95 -5.60 -10.07
N TYR A 36 0.19 -6.14 -9.13
CA TYR A 36 -0.25 -7.52 -9.09
C TYR A 36 -1.77 -7.55 -9.05
N GLU A 37 -2.35 -8.45 -9.83
CA GLU A 37 -3.79 -8.70 -9.82
C GLU A 37 -4.07 -10.06 -9.19
N GLY A 38 -5.02 -10.10 -8.27
CA GLY A 38 -5.50 -11.33 -7.64
C GLY A 38 -7.00 -11.50 -7.83
N GLU A 39 -7.44 -12.76 -7.88
CA GLU A 39 -8.87 -13.07 -7.90
C GLU A 39 -9.54 -12.69 -6.58
N THR A 40 -10.81 -12.26 -6.65
CA THR A 40 -11.63 -12.01 -5.48
C THR A 40 -12.98 -12.70 -5.60
N GLY A 41 -13.62 -12.95 -4.46
CA GLY A 41 -15.00 -13.46 -4.42
C GLY A 41 -16.06 -12.50 -4.99
N SER A 42 -15.67 -11.25 -5.33
CA SER A 42 -16.57 -10.24 -5.92
C SER A 42 -16.62 -10.26 -7.45
N GLY A 43 -15.76 -11.06 -8.10
CA GLY A 43 -15.64 -11.10 -9.56
C GLY A 43 -14.84 -9.95 -10.18
N LYS A 44 -14.36 -8.98 -9.38
CA LYS A 44 -13.43 -7.93 -9.82
C LYS A 44 -12.01 -8.24 -9.34
N PRO A 45 -10.96 -7.96 -10.13
CA PRO A 45 -9.59 -8.21 -9.70
C PRO A 45 -9.23 -7.29 -8.52
N HIS A 46 -8.56 -7.84 -7.51
CA HIS A 46 -7.90 -7.06 -6.49
C HIS A 46 -6.53 -6.65 -6.98
N GLN A 47 -6.34 -5.34 -7.11
CA GLN A 47 -5.09 -4.74 -7.56
C GLN A 47 -4.25 -4.31 -6.37
N VAL A 48 -3.02 -4.81 -6.29
CA VAL A 48 -2.05 -4.48 -5.24
C VAL A 48 -0.73 -4.11 -5.89
N GLU A 49 -0.21 -2.95 -5.52
CA GLU A 49 1.14 -2.57 -5.84
C GLU A 49 2.09 -2.98 -4.73
N ARG A 50 3.09 -3.77 -5.11
CA ARG A 50 4.14 -4.26 -4.24
C ARG A 50 5.47 -3.64 -4.62
N CYS A 51 6.34 -3.51 -3.64
CA CYS A 51 7.73 -3.21 -3.91
C CYS A 51 8.36 -4.30 -4.78
N GLU A 52 8.99 -3.91 -5.88
CA GLU A 52 9.66 -4.87 -6.78
C GLU A 52 10.80 -5.63 -6.09
N LYS A 53 11.57 -4.95 -5.22
CA LYS A 53 12.76 -5.54 -4.58
C LYS A 53 12.44 -6.55 -3.48
N TYR A 54 11.40 -6.29 -2.67
CA TYR A 54 11.10 -7.09 -1.47
C TYR A 54 9.70 -7.72 -1.47
N SER A 55 8.93 -7.51 -2.53
CA SER A 55 7.55 -8.01 -2.69
C SER A 55 6.57 -7.59 -1.57
N VAL A 56 6.93 -6.56 -0.79
CA VAL A 56 6.09 -5.99 0.26
C VAL A 56 4.93 -5.22 -0.37
N ALA A 57 3.70 -5.53 0.03
CA ALA A 57 2.52 -4.78 -0.39
C ALA A 57 2.53 -3.39 0.22
N ILE A 58 2.40 -2.36 -0.63
CA ILE A 58 2.43 -0.95 -0.23
C ILE A 58 1.02 -0.37 -0.29
N ARG A 59 0.38 -0.45 -1.46
CA ARG A 59 -0.98 0.05 -1.68
C ARG A 59 -1.83 -0.91 -2.47
N SER A 60 -3.13 -0.85 -2.25
CA SER A 60 -4.13 -1.57 -3.05
C SER A 60 -5.27 -0.67 -3.48
N PHE A 61 -5.95 -1.06 -4.55
CA PHE A 61 -7.02 -0.30 -5.17
C PHE A 61 -8.35 -0.96 -4.85
N TYR A 62 -9.20 -0.23 -4.14
CA TYR A 62 -10.56 -0.69 -3.87
C TYR A 62 -11.46 -0.36 -5.05
N HIS A 63 -11.92 -1.38 -5.78
CA HIS A 63 -12.85 -1.21 -6.92
C HIS A 63 -12.37 -0.20 -7.99
N GLY A 64 -11.06 0.00 -8.14
CA GLY A 64 -10.49 1.00 -9.06
C GLY A 64 -10.78 2.45 -8.67
N HIS A 65 -11.19 2.71 -7.42
CA HIS A 65 -11.40 4.05 -6.91
C HIS A 65 -10.09 4.86 -6.93
N LYS A 66 -10.17 6.12 -7.37
CA LYS A 66 -8.99 6.98 -7.58
C LYS A 66 -8.80 8.06 -6.51
N GLY A 67 -9.80 8.27 -5.65
CA GLY A 67 -9.74 9.32 -4.61
C GLY A 67 -9.00 8.90 -3.34
N PHE A 68 -8.77 7.61 -3.13
CA PHE A 68 -8.00 7.12 -2.00
C PHE A 68 -7.22 5.85 -2.36
N TYR A 69 -6.17 5.58 -1.60
CA TYR A 69 -5.48 4.30 -1.57
C TYR A 69 -5.76 3.56 -0.28
N LEU A 70 -5.80 2.24 -0.35
CA LEU A 70 -5.71 1.40 0.84
C LEU A 70 -4.23 1.06 1.05
N ILE A 71 -3.63 1.67 2.06
CA ILE A 71 -2.21 1.62 2.37
C ILE A 71 -1.94 0.64 3.49
N LYS A 72 -0.85 -0.11 3.39
CA LYS A 72 -0.34 -0.88 4.53
C LYS A 72 0.32 0.09 5.52
N GLY A 73 -0.31 0.31 6.68
CA GLY A 73 0.04 1.39 7.61
C GLY A 73 1.48 1.34 8.09
N GLU A 74 2.05 0.14 8.26
CA GLU A 74 3.43 -0.05 8.72
C GLU A 74 4.48 0.36 7.68
N THR A 75 4.07 0.65 6.44
CA THR A 75 4.98 1.11 5.38
C THR A 75 5.12 2.64 5.32
N LEU A 76 4.35 3.38 6.11
CA LEU A 76 4.47 4.83 6.28
C LEU A 76 5.78 5.18 7.01
N ASP A 77 6.44 6.26 6.61
CA ASP A 77 7.66 6.73 7.29
C ASP A 77 7.43 7.19 8.72
N ASN A 78 6.29 7.84 8.93
CA ASN A 78 5.88 8.32 10.23
C ASN A 78 4.45 7.83 10.50
N PRO A 79 4.29 6.58 10.94
CA PRO A 79 3.02 6.06 11.39
C PRO A 79 2.75 6.65 12.78
N SER A 80 2.41 7.93 12.83
CA SER A 80 2.19 8.61 14.10
C SER A 80 0.99 7.95 14.81
N PRO A 81 1.12 7.59 16.10
CA PRO A 81 -0.03 7.16 16.88
C PRO A 81 -0.91 8.40 17.06
N ILE A 82 -2.14 8.34 16.56
CA ILE A 82 -3.18 9.29 16.97
C ILE A 82 -3.53 8.96 18.42
#